data_AF-A0AAD5BV81-F1
#
_entry.id   AF-A0AAD5BV81-F1
#
_cell.length_a   1.000
_cell.length_b   1.000
_cell.length_c   1.000
_cell.angle_alpha   90.00
_cell.angle_beta   90.00
_cell.angle_gamma   90.00
#
_symmetry.space_group_name_H-M   'P 1'
#
loop_
_entity.id
_entity.type
_entity.pdbx_description
1 polymer ?
#
loop_
_entity_poly.entity_id
_entity_poly.type
_entity_poly.pdbx_seq_one_letter_code
_entity_poly.pdbx_strand_id
1 'polypeptide(L)'
;MQYAKQKEGTYKGKKFTAICHFLGYQARGSLPSKFDCDYAYVLGHICYHILAAGLNGYMATVTNLKDSLNKWRCGAAPLTLQTNHCYTARPSKVVYIHINTCTVVPLPRVLKQNATKFLMEDVYRNPGPLQFDGPGADSRTVSLHIQDLDYMGRIKELNTYLDKVRSIVKPGCSQDILKAALSAMSSVADVLSVMASPSNGTI
;
A
#
# COMPACT_ATOMS: atom_id res chain seq x y z
N MET A 1 34.14 -11.21 5.69
CA MET A 1 33.89 -12.32 4.75
C MET A 1 34.88 -12.38 3.58
N GLN A 2 35.10 -11.28 2.84
CA GLN A 2 36.03 -11.29 1.69
C GLN A 2 37.53 -11.36 2.07
N TYR A 3 37.92 -10.67 3.14
CA TYR A 3 39.28 -10.74 3.71
C TYR A 3 39.66 -12.18 4.14
N ALA A 4 38.69 -12.97 4.61
CA ALA A 4 38.89 -14.38 4.93
C ALA A 4 39.11 -15.22 3.67
N LYS A 5 38.27 -15.05 2.63
CA LYS A 5 38.42 -15.75 1.34
C LYS A 5 39.71 -15.39 0.60
N GLN A 6 40.21 -14.17 0.77
CA GLN A 6 41.50 -13.75 0.19
C GLN A 6 42.68 -14.40 0.93
N LYS A 7 42.60 -14.54 2.27
CA LYS A 7 43.58 -15.32 3.06
C LYS A 7 43.56 -16.80 2.72
N GLU A 8 42.39 -17.37 2.45
CA GLU A 8 42.22 -18.75 2.00
C GLU A 8 42.59 -18.97 0.51
N GLY A 9 42.97 -17.92 -0.22
CA GLY A 9 43.36 -18.00 -1.64
C GLY A 9 42.22 -18.31 -2.62
N THR A 10 40.97 -18.37 -2.14
CA THR A 10 39.80 -18.73 -2.95
C THR A 10 39.24 -17.56 -3.77
N TYR A 11 39.60 -16.32 -3.42
CA TYR A 11 39.23 -15.12 -4.18
C TYR A 11 40.39 -14.61 -5.03
N LYS A 12 40.29 -14.76 -6.35
CA LYS A 12 41.29 -14.30 -7.34
C LYS A 12 40.94 -12.94 -7.99
N GLY A 13 39.86 -12.29 -7.54
CA GLY A 13 39.39 -11.02 -8.10
C GLY A 13 40.24 -9.82 -7.67
N LYS A 14 40.01 -8.67 -8.30
CA LYS A 14 40.64 -7.40 -7.91
C LYS A 14 40.21 -6.99 -6.49
N LYS A 15 41.01 -6.12 -5.85
CA LYS A 15 40.70 -5.56 -4.52
C LYS A 15 39.32 -4.89 -4.54
N PHE A 16 38.43 -5.34 -3.66
CA PHE A 16 37.11 -4.75 -3.51
C PHE A 16 37.20 -3.41 -2.79
N THR A 17 36.56 -2.39 -3.35
CA THR A 17 36.48 -1.03 -2.78
C THR A 17 35.01 -0.69 -2.61
N ALA A 18 34.57 -0.53 -1.36
CA ALA A 18 33.19 -0.18 -1.04
C ALA A 18 33.01 1.35 -1.02
N ILE A 19 31.91 1.82 -1.58
CA ILE A 19 31.43 3.20 -1.45
C ILE A 19 30.04 3.14 -0.83
N CYS A 20 29.83 3.90 0.24
CA CYS A 20 28.56 3.94 0.97
C CYS A 20 27.81 5.22 0.65
N HIS A 21 26.54 5.10 0.28
CA HIS A 21 25.64 6.24 0.04
C HIS A 21 24.44 6.16 0.98
N PHE A 22 24.09 7.29 1.61
CA PHE A 22 22.86 7.43 2.37
C PHE A 22 22.00 8.49 1.70
N LEU A 23 20.84 8.09 1.17
CA LEU A 23 19.96 8.96 0.42
C LEU A 23 18.60 9.05 1.10
N GLY A 24 18.20 10.24 1.56
CA GLY A 24 16.94 10.40 2.27
C GLY A 24 16.47 11.85 2.39
N TYR A 25 17.19 12.67 3.15
CA TYR A 25 16.78 14.06 3.43
C TYR A 25 16.58 14.89 2.17
N GLN A 26 17.48 14.76 1.20
CA GLN A 26 17.41 15.49 -0.07
C GLN A 26 16.16 15.16 -0.89
N ALA A 27 15.57 13.97 -0.73
CA ALA A 27 14.34 13.60 -1.43
C ALA A 27 13.09 14.21 -0.78
N ARG A 28 13.09 14.41 0.55
CA ARG A 28 11.91 14.89 1.28
C ARG A 28 11.61 16.38 1.08
N GLY A 29 12.62 17.18 0.77
CA GLY A 29 12.49 18.61 0.44
C GLY A 29 12.52 18.90 -1.06
N SER A 30 12.44 17.88 -1.91
CA SER A 30 12.46 18.05 -3.36
C SER A 30 11.10 18.50 -3.91
N LEU A 31 11.09 19.01 -5.14
CA LEU A 31 9.84 19.36 -5.80
C LEU A 31 8.98 18.10 -6.02
N PRO A 32 7.66 18.15 -5.71
CA PRO A 32 6.76 17.03 -5.94
C PRO A 32 6.64 16.70 -7.43
N SER A 33 6.37 15.43 -7.76
CA SER A 33 6.05 15.05 -9.13
C SER A 33 4.69 15.65 -9.57
N LYS A 34 4.44 15.72 -10.87
CA LYS A 34 3.13 16.11 -11.40
C LYS A 34 2.01 15.26 -10.79
N PHE A 35 2.23 13.94 -10.69
CA PHE A 35 1.31 13.02 -10.02
C PHE A 35 1.06 13.41 -8.55
N ASP A 36 2.10 13.72 -7.77
CA ASP A 36 1.95 14.10 -6.36
C ASP A 36 1.24 15.45 -6.21
N CYS A 37 1.49 16.40 -7.12
CA CYS A 37 0.76 17.68 -7.18
C CYS A 37 -0.74 17.45 -7.40
N ASP A 38 -1.09 16.70 -8.44
CA ASP A 38 -2.49 16.42 -8.79
C ASP A 38 -3.18 15.64 -7.67
N TYR A 39 -2.49 14.64 -7.10
CA TYR A 39 -3.01 13.84 -6.01
C TYR A 39 -3.26 14.67 -4.75
N ALA A 40 -2.30 15.50 -4.32
CA ALA A 40 -2.46 16.35 -3.15
C ALA A 40 -3.57 17.39 -3.35
N TYR A 41 -3.68 17.95 -4.56
CA TYR A 41 -4.73 18.91 -4.90
C TYR A 41 -6.12 18.29 -4.82
N VAL A 42 -6.31 17.12 -5.42
CA VAL A 42 -7.58 16.37 -5.37
C VAL A 42 -7.94 15.99 -3.93
N LEU A 43 -6.98 15.54 -3.12
CA LEU A 43 -7.24 15.25 -1.70
C LEU A 43 -7.72 16.49 -0.93
N GLY A 44 -7.15 17.66 -1.20
CA GLY A 44 -7.60 18.92 -0.60
C GLY A 44 -9.07 19.25 -0.96
N HIS A 45 -9.44 19.07 -2.23
CA HIS A 45 -10.83 19.24 -2.68
C HIS A 45 -11.80 18.26 -2.02
N ILE A 46 -11.40 17.00 -1.86
CA ILE A 46 -12.21 16.00 -1.16
C ILE A 46 -12.43 16.42 0.29
N CYS A 47 -11.38 16.87 1.00
CA CYS A 47 -11.50 17.35 2.37
C CYS A 47 -12.50 18.52 2.48
N TYR A 48 -12.48 19.45 1.51
CA TYR A 48 -13.48 20.52 1.45
C TYR A 48 -14.91 19.97 1.34
N HIS A 49 -15.15 18.99 0.47
CA HIS A 49 -16.48 18.37 0.31
C HIS A 49 -16.93 17.60 1.56
N ILE A 50 -16.02 16.89 2.24
CA ILE A 50 -16.31 16.20 3.52
C ILE A 50 -16.79 17.24 4.56
N LEU A 51 -16.10 18.38 4.65
CA LEU A 51 -16.41 19.44 5.60
C LEU A 51 -17.74 20.13 5.25
N ALA A 52 -17.98 20.41 3.96
CA ALA A 52 -19.23 20.98 3.48
C ALA A 52 -20.44 20.07 3.72
N ALA A 53 -20.24 18.75 3.71
CA ALA A 53 -21.26 17.76 4.06
C ALA A 53 -21.46 17.57 5.58
N GLY A 54 -20.70 18.28 6.43
CA GLY A 54 -20.79 18.17 7.89
C GLY A 54 -20.27 16.84 8.44
N LEU A 55 -19.45 16.11 7.68
CA LEU A 55 -18.92 14.81 8.07
C LEU A 55 -17.60 14.97 8.84
N ASN A 56 -17.38 14.15 9.87
CA ASN A 56 -16.15 14.12 10.68
C ASN A 56 -15.67 12.67 10.86
N GLY A 57 -14.37 12.49 11.12
CA GLY A 57 -13.76 11.18 11.31
C GLY A 57 -13.58 10.40 10.00
N TYR A 58 -13.56 11.10 8.87
CA TYR A 58 -13.29 10.55 7.54
C TYR A 58 -11.93 11.01 7.01
N MET A 59 -11.26 10.11 6.29
CA MET A 59 -10.04 10.36 5.54
C MET A 59 -10.38 10.50 4.05
N ALA A 60 -9.87 11.54 3.40
CA ALA A 60 -9.98 11.68 1.95
C ALA A 60 -9.25 10.54 1.25
N THR A 61 -9.89 9.92 0.27
CA THR A 61 -9.31 8.80 -0.49
C THR A 61 -9.57 8.97 -1.98
N VAL A 62 -8.63 8.51 -2.80
CA VAL A 62 -8.76 8.47 -4.25
C VAL A 62 -8.45 7.05 -4.72
N THR A 63 -9.27 6.53 -5.62
CA THR A 63 -9.08 5.23 -6.26
C THR A 63 -8.84 5.40 -7.76
N ASN A 64 -8.35 4.34 -8.42
CA ASN A 64 -7.93 4.35 -9.83
C ASN A 64 -6.71 5.24 -10.12
N LEU A 65 -5.78 5.35 -9.15
CA LEU A 65 -4.55 6.13 -9.28
C LEU A 65 -3.57 5.63 -10.36
N LYS A 66 -3.86 4.52 -11.04
CA LYS A 66 -3.12 4.01 -12.21
C LYS A 66 -3.63 4.57 -13.54
N ASP A 67 -4.87 5.07 -13.57
CA ASP A 67 -5.50 5.63 -14.75
C ASP A 67 -5.31 7.15 -14.85
N SER A 68 -5.56 7.73 -16.03
CA SER A 68 -5.58 9.18 -16.24
C SER A 68 -6.45 9.91 -15.20
N LEU A 69 -6.13 11.17 -14.88
CA LEU A 69 -6.82 11.98 -13.85
C LEU A 69 -8.35 11.92 -13.96
N ASN A 70 -8.91 12.00 -15.17
CA ASN A 70 -10.35 11.97 -15.42
C ASN A 70 -11.07 10.68 -14.98
N LYS A 71 -10.31 9.60 -14.73
CA LYS A 71 -10.83 8.30 -14.29
C LYS A 71 -10.67 8.09 -12.78
N TRP A 72 -10.06 9.05 -12.08
CA TRP A 72 -9.91 9.00 -10.64
C TRP A 72 -11.27 9.09 -9.97
N ARG A 73 -11.46 8.26 -8.96
CA ARG A 73 -12.69 8.26 -8.16
C ARG A 73 -12.39 8.78 -6.78
N CYS A 74 -13.03 9.88 -6.44
CA CYS A 74 -12.89 10.57 -5.17
C CYS A 74 -13.87 9.99 -4.14
N GLY A 75 -13.43 9.84 -2.90
CA GLY A 75 -14.25 9.30 -1.83
C GLY A 75 -13.71 9.62 -0.44
N ALA A 76 -14.40 9.12 0.58
CA ALA A 76 -14.06 9.33 1.97
C ALA A 76 -14.16 8.00 2.73
N ALA A 77 -13.11 7.63 3.45
CA ALA A 77 -13.08 6.40 4.24
C ALA A 77 -13.11 6.74 5.74
N PRO A 78 -14.00 6.14 6.55
CA PRO A 78 -14.03 6.40 7.98
C PRO A 78 -12.75 5.89 8.65
N LEU A 79 -12.14 6.71 9.52
CA LEU A 79 -10.86 6.42 10.17
C LEU A 79 -10.88 5.12 10.99
N THR A 80 -12.05 4.76 11.52
CA THR A 80 -12.25 3.53 12.31
C THR A 80 -11.93 2.26 11.55
N LEU A 81 -12.04 2.25 10.21
CA LEU A 81 -11.66 1.10 9.38
C LEU A 81 -10.14 0.89 9.30
N GLN A 82 -9.34 1.92 9.62
CA GLN A 82 -7.87 1.87 9.53
C GLN A 82 -7.19 1.76 10.90
N THR A 83 -7.96 1.77 11.99
CA THR A 83 -7.42 1.66 13.35
C THR A 83 -7.33 0.20 13.81
N ASN A 84 -6.21 -0.18 14.43
CA ASN A 84 -6.06 -1.46 15.12
C ASN A 84 -5.75 -1.23 16.61
N HIS A 85 -6.11 -2.22 17.43
CA HIS A 85 -5.76 -2.24 18.86
C HIS A 85 -4.45 -3.01 19.04
N CYS A 86 -3.39 -2.30 19.47
CA CYS A 86 -2.17 -2.96 19.93
C CYS A 86 -2.04 -2.77 21.45
N TYR A 87 -1.73 -3.87 22.15
CA TYR A 87 -1.27 -3.81 23.53
C TYR A 87 0.16 -3.28 23.52
N THR A 88 0.36 -2.06 24.01
CA THR A 88 1.70 -1.56 24.32
C THR A 88 2.10 -2.07 25.72
N ALA A 89 3.38 -2.01 26.05
CA ALA A 89 3.89 -2.38 27.39
C ALA A 89 3.35 -1.48 28.52
N ARG A 90 2.54 -0.46 28.21
CA ARG A 90 1.85 0.38 29.20
C ARG A 90 0.41 -0.09 29.40
N PRO A 91 -0.17 0.02 30.61
CA PRO A 91 -1.51 -0.48 30.95
C PRO A 91 -2.68 0.24 30.26
N SER A 92 -2.41 1.18 29.34
CA SER A 92 -3.42 1.94 28.61
C SER A 92 -3.57 1.40 27.19
N LYS A 93 -4.80 1.03 26.81
CA LYS A 93 -5.15 0.69 25.42
C LYS A 93 -5.06 1.97 24.59
N VAL A 94 -4.07 2.07 23.72
CA VAL A 94 -3.95 3.19 22.78
C VAL A 94 -4.36 2.71 21.39
N VAL A 95 -5.27 3.45 20.76
CA VAL A 95 -5.71 3.21 19.39
C VAL A 95 -4.73 3.90 18.45
N TYR A 96 -4.15 3.14 17.53
CA TYR A 96 -3.28 3.68 16.50
C TYR A 96 -3.85 3.34 15.12
N ILE A 97 -3.61 4.23 14.16
CA ILE A 97 -3.78 3.89 12.75
C ILE A 97 -2.79 2.77 12.46
N HIS A 98 -3.30 1.65 11.96
CA HIS A 98 -2.46 0.53 11.62
C HIS A 98 -1.50 0.99 10.53
N ILE A 99 -0.21 1.04 10.87
CA ILE A 99 0.83 1.06 9.85
C ILE A 99 0.74 -0.33 9.25
N ASN A 100 -0.06 -0.48 8.21
CA ASN A 100 0.14 -1.56 7.28
C ASN A 100 1.58 -1.38 6.83
N THR A 101 2.48 -2.18 7.39
CA THR A 101 3.65 -2.67 6.67
C THR A 101 3.08 -3.52 5.53
N CYS A 102 2.32 -2.88 4.63
CA CYS A 102 1.96 -3.39 3.35
C CYS A 102 3.32 -3.52 2.68
N THR A 103 3.93 -4.67 2.92
CA THR A 103 4.51 -5.46 1.87
C THR A 103 3.67 -5.14 0.65
N VAL A 104 4.21 -4.30 -0.22
CA VAL A 104 3.75 -4.18 -1.59
C VAL A 104 4.02 -5.55 -2.21
N VAL A 105 3.35 -6.62 -1.74
CA VAL A 105 3.63 -8.04 -1.96
C VAL A 105 4.03 -8.34 -3.42
N PRO A 106 3.38 -7.73 -4.44
CA PRO A 106 3.82 -7.92 -5.82
C PRO A 106 5.24 -7.43 -6.11
N LEU A 107 5.70 -6.29 -5.58
CA LEU A 107 7.02 -5.75 -5.89
C LEU A 107 8.17 -6.66 -5.40
N PRO A 108 8.28 -7.03 -4.10
CA PRO A 108 9.31 -7.97 -3.66
C PRO A 108 9.20 -9.31 -4.37
N ARG A 109 8.00 -9.78 -4.72
CA ARG A 109 7.82 -11.03 -5.46
C ARG A 109 8.40 -10.95 -6.88
N VAL A 110 8.09 -9.89 -7.63
CA VAL A 110 8.64 -9.65 -8.98
C VAL A 110 10.16 -9.48 -8.91
N LEU A 111 10.67 -8.75 -7.92
CA LEU A 111 12.11 -8.60 -7.71
C LEU A 111 12.77 -9.94 -7.36
N LYS A 112 12.12 -10.78 -6.54
CA LYS A 112 12.63 -12.11 -6.16
C LYS A 112 12.69 -13.07 -7.36
N GLN A 113 11.69 -13.03 -8.24
CA GLN A 113 11.68 -13.85 -9.46
C GLN A 113 12.89 -13.55 -10.37
N ASN A 114 13.29 -12.28 -10.44
CA ASN A 114 14.43 -11.84 -11.24
C ASN A 114 15.74 -11.73 -10.45
N ALA A 115 15.76 -12.08 -9.16
CA ALA A 115 16.90 -11.85 -8.28
C ALA A 115 18.17 -12.58 -8.77
N THR A 116 18.05 -13.82 -9.23
CA THR A 116 19.18 -14.58 -9.78
C THR A 116 19.75 -13.90 -11.03
N LYS A 117 18.88 -13.38 -11.90
CA LYS A 117 19.30 -12.64 -13.09
C LYS A 117 20.03 -11.35 -12.71
N PHE A 118 19.45 -10.55 -11.80
CA PHE A 118 20.06 -9.30 -11.33
C PHE A 118 21.37 -9.50 -10.55
N LEU A 119 21.55 -10.67 -9.94
CA LEU A 119 22.79 -11.02 -9.24
C LEU A 119 23.92 -11.39 -10.20
N MET A 120 23.59 -12.01 -11.33
CA MET A 120 24.58 -12.59 -12.26
C MET A 120 24.85 -11.73 -13.50
N GLU A 121 23.90 -10.89 -13.91
CA GLU A 121 23.96 -10.08 -15.13
C GLU A 121 23.90 -8.58 -14.83
N ASP A 122 24.56 -7.78 -15.66
CA ASP A 122 24.59 -6.31 -15.58
C ASP A 122 23.33 -5.67 -16.20
N VAL A 123 22.18 -5.81 -15.53
CA VAL A 123 20.88 -5.32 -16.01
C VAL A 123 20.50 -3.98 -15.35
N TYR A 124 21.31 -2.95 -15.57
CA TYR A 124 21.07 -1.62 -14.99
C TYR A 124 20.02 -0.82 -15.78
N ARG A 125 19.22 -0.03 -15.06
CA ARG A 125 18.37 1.02 -15.65
C ARG A 125 18.83 2.38 -15.13
N ASN A 126 18.90 3.35 -16.04
CA ASN A 126 19.27 4.72 -15.71
C ASN A 126 18.03 5.63 -15.86
N PRO A 127 17.19 5.77 -14.83
CA PRO A 127 16.07 6.71 -14.89
C PRO A 127 16.60 8.15 -14.97
N GLY A 128 15.97 8.97 -15.81
CA GLY A 128 16.27 10.40 -15.89
C GLY A 128 15.74 11.18 -14.67
N PRO A 129 16.04 12.50 -14.60
CA PRO A 129 15.45 13.38 -13.61
C PRO A 129 13.93 13.49 -13.76
N LEU A 130 13.25 13.91 -12.69
CA LEU A 130 11.83 14.23 -12.72
C LEU A 130 11.54 15.28 -13.81
N GLN A 131 10.56 15.02 -14.65
CA GLN A 131 10.09 15.94 -15.68
C GLN A 131 8.72 16.49 -15.29
N PHE A 132 8.49 17.78 -15.55
CA PHE A 132 7.18 18.44 -15.36
C PHE A 132 6.42 18.63 -16.67
N ASP A 133 7.13 18.54 -17.79
CA ASP A 133 6.59 18.64 -19.13
C ASP A 133 7.24 17.56 -20.03
N GLY A 134 6.56 17.22 -21.13
CA GLY A 134 6.96 16.18 -22.07
C GLY A 134 6.52 14.77 -21.65
N PRO A 135 6.99 13.74 -22.39
CA PRO A 135 6.48 12.37 -22.27
C PRO A 135 6.67 11.72 -20.90
N GLY A 136 7.66 12.16 -20.12
CA GLY A 136 7.95 11.63 -18.79
C GLY A 136 7.17 12.27 -17.65
N ALA A 137 6.42 13.35 -17.91
CA ALA A 137 5.75 14.13 -16.86
C ALA A 137 4.65 13.34 -16.13
N ASP A 138 3.93 12.48 -16.85
CA ASP A 138 2.85 11.65 -16.30
C ASP A 138 3.33 10.26 -15.83
N SER A 139 4.65 10.05 -15.72
CA SER A 139 5.24 8.79 -15.26
C SER A 139 4.86 8.50 -13.80
N ARG A 140 4.50 7.24 -13.52
CA ARG A 140 4.11 6.79 -12.18
C ARG A 140 5.01 5.68 -11.70
N THR A 141 5.02 5.48 -10.38
CA THR A 141 5.85 4.45 -9.76
C THR A 141 5.48 3.05 -10.28
N VAL A 142 6.49 2.21 -10.48
CA VAL A 142 6.27 0.80 -10.90
C VAL A 142 5.39 0.08 -9.88
N SER A 143 5.60 0.37 -8.59
CA SER A 143 4.81 -0.17 -7.48
C SER A 143 3.30 0.01 -7.66
N LEU A 144 2.86 1.16 -8.18
CA LEU A 144 1.45 1.45 -8.41
C LEU A 144 0.88 0.60 -9.55
N HIS A 145 1.66 0.36 -10.61
CA HIS A 145 1.21 -0.40 -11.77
C HIS A 145 1.07 -1.91 -11.51
N ILE A 146 1.92 -2.44 -10.61
CA ILE A 146 1.98 -3.87 -10.28
C ILE A 146 1.10 -4.26 -9.09
N GLN A 147 0.48 -3.29 -8.41
CA GLN A 147 -0.33 -3.56 -7.23
C GLN A 147 -1.52 -4.49 -7.54
N ASP A 148 -2.07 -4.39 -8.76
CA ASP A 148 -3.18 -5.22 -9.23
C ASP A 148 -2.77 -6.66 -9.59
N LEU A 149 -1.46 -6.93 -9.77
CA LEU A 149 -0.97 -8.26 -10.17
C LEU A 149 -1.17 -9.31 -9.08
N ASP A 150 -1.38 -8.89 -7.83
CA ASP A 150 -1.61 -9.80 -6.70
C ASP A 150 -3.10 -9.92 -6.32
N TYR A 151 -4.00 -9.69 -7.28
CA TYR A 151 -5.44 -9.87 -7.09
C TYR A 151 -5.78 -11.25 -6.50
N MET A 152 -5.24 -12.33 -7.08
CA MET A 152 -5.45 -13.70 -6.59
C MET A 152 -4.87 -13.93 -5.19
N GLY A 153 -3.74 -13.30 -4.86
CA GLY A 153 -3.14 -13.37 -3.52
C GLY A 153 -4.06 -12.78 -2.47
N ARG A 154 -4.64 -11.61 -2.76
CA ARG A 154 -5.61 -10.93 -1.88
C ARG A 154 -6.90 -11.72 -1.70
N ILE A 155 -7.42 -12.35 -2.76
CA ILE A 155 -8.59 -13.24 -2.65
C ILE A 155 -8.28 -14.43 -1.73
N LYS A 156 -7.08 -15.02 -1.84
CA LYS A 156 -6.66 -16.12 -0.96
C LYS A 156 -6.53 -15.68 0.51
N GLU A 157 -5.98 -14.50 0.74
CA GLU A 157 -5.87 -13.91 2.08
C GLU A 157 -7.26 -13.64 2.69
N LEU A 158 -8.18 -13.06 1.91
CA LEU A 158 -9.58 -12.86 2.32
C LEU A 158 -10.24 -14.19 2.72
N ASN A 159 -10.11 -15.23 1.91
CA ASN A 159 -10.64 -16.56 2.23
C ASN A 159 -10.04 -17.11 3.52
N THR A 160 -8.75 -16.88 3.77
CA THR A 160 -8.10 -17.29 5.02
C THR A 160 -8.72 -16.61 6.25
N TYR A 161 -9.10 -15.34 6.13
CA TYR A 161 -9.83 -14.64 7.20
C TYR A 161 -11.26 -15.17 7.38
N LEU A 162 -11.97 -15.45 6.29
CA LEU A 162 -13.31 -16.05 6.35
C LEU A 162 -13.25 -17.43 7.02
N ASP A 163 -12.23 -18.24 6.71
CA ASP A 163 -12.01 -19.54 7.35
C ASP A 163 -11.71 -19.40 8.86
N LYS A 164 -10.95 -18.37 9.26
CA LYS A 164 -10.75 -18.06 10.68
C LYS A 164 -12.07 -17.73 11.38
N VAL A 165 -12.90 -16.87 10.79
CA VAL A 165 -14.23 -16.54 11.34
C VAL A 165 -15.08 -17.80 11.45
N ARG A 166 -15.12 -18.62 10.40
CA ARG A 166 -15.82 -19.91 10.38
C ARG A 166 -15.31 -20.88 11.45
N SER A 167 -14.01 -20.85 11.74
CA SER A 167 -13.41 -21.70 12.78
C SER A 167 -13.80 -21.29 14.21
N ILE A 168 -14.04 -19.99 14.43
CA ILE A 168 -14.45 -19.41 15.71
C ILE A 168 -15.96 -19.63 15.95
N VAL A 169 -16.77 -19.43 14.91
CA VAL A 169 -18.24 -19.53 14.97
C VAL A 169 -18.71 -20.96 14.66
N LYS A 170 -18.21 -21.93 15.42
CA LYS A 170 -18.64 -23.33 15.34
C LYS A 170 -19.87 -23.60 16.23
N PRO A 171 -20.68 -24.63 15.94
CA PRO A 171 -21.75 -25.07 16.84
C PRO A 171 -21.22 -25.26 18.27
N GLY A 172 -21.81 -24.55 19.24
CA GLY A 172 -21.34 -24.52 20.63
C GLY A 172 -20.56 -23.26 21.04
N CYS A 173 -20.37 -22.27 20.16
CA CYS A 173 -19.82 -20.97 20.54
C CYS A 173 -20.79 -20.15 21.41
N SER A 174 -20.29 -19.16 22.15
CA SER A 174 -21.14 -18.28 22.96
C SER A 174 -22.03 -17.40 22.08
N GLN A 175 -23.20 -17.02 22.62
CA GLN A 175 -24.14 -16.13 21.94
C GLN A 175 -23.55 -14.76 21.64
N ASP A 176 -22.69 -14.24 22.52
CA ASP A 176 -22.06 -12.93 22.34
C ASP A 176 -21.08 -12.93 21.16
N ILE A 177 -20.30 -14.01 21.01
CA ILE A 177 -19.39 -14.17 19.87
C ILE A 177 -20.17 -14.25 18.56
N LEU A 178 -21.28 -15.01 18.55
CA LEU A 178 -22.14 -15.14 17.38
C LEU A 178 -22.77 -13.79 16.98
N LYS A 179 -23.31 -13.05 17.96
CA LYS A 179 -23.88 -11.71 17.73
C LYS A 179 -22.84 -10.71 17.22
N ALA A 180 -21.64 -10.72 17.80
CA ALA A 180 -20.54 -9.86 17.35
C ALA A 180 -20.11 -10.17 15.91
N ALA A 181 -19.96 -11.46 15.58
CA ALA A 181 -19.60 -11.89 14.23
C ALA A 181 -20.67 -11.50 13.20
N LEU A 182 -21.96 -11.71 13.50
CA LEU A 182 -23.06 -11.34 12.61
C LEU A 182 -23.11 -9.83 12.36
N SER A 183 -23.00 -9.02 13.41
CA SER A 183 -23.00 -7.55 13.29
C SER A 183 -21.82 -7.06 12.43
N ALA A 184 -20.61 -7.58 12.69
CA ALA A 184 -19.43 -7.21 11.92
C ALA A 184 -19.54 -7.62 10.44
N MET A 185 -19.99 -8.85 10.16
CA MET A 185 -20.12 -9.35 8.78
C MET A 185 -21.23 -8.62 8.00
N SER A 186 -22.34 -8.27 8.65
CA SER A 186 -23.39 -7.44 8.05
C SER A 186 -22.84 -6.08 7.65
N SER A 187 -22.11 -5.42 8.57
CA SER A 187 -21.50 -4.11 8.29
C SER A 187 -20.53 -4.17 7.10
N VAL A 188 -19.71 -5.22 7.02
CA VAL A 188 -18.80 -5.43 5.88
C VAL A 188 -19.59 -5.59 4.58
N ALA A 189 -20.68 -6.36 4.57
CA ALA A 189 -21.51 -6.56 3.39
C ALA A 189 -22.16 -5.25 2.91
N ASP A 190 -22.68 -4.42 3.83
CA ASP A 190 -23.29 -3.13 3.51
C ASP A 190 -22.28 -2.17 2.88
N VAL A 191 -21.08 -2.06 3.46
CA VAL A 191 -20.00 -1.24 2.92
C VAL A 191 -19.61 -1.70 1.52
N LEU A 192 -19.44 -3.02 1.31
CA LEU A 192 -19.08 -3.56 0.00
C LEU A 192 -20.18 -3.35 -1.04
N SER A 193 -21.46 -3.41 -0.64
CA SER A 193 -22.60 -3.13 -1.53
C SER A 193 -22.59 -1.67 -2.03
N VAL A 194 -22.33 -0.72 -1.11
CA VAL A 194 -22.17 0.69 -1.47
C VAL A 194 -20.98 0.90 -2.41
N MET A 195 -19.85 0.25 -2.14
CA MET A 195 -18.65 0.34 -3.00
C MET A 195 -18.82 -0.32 -4.37
N ALA A 196 -19.64 -1.37 -4.48
CA ALA A 196 -19.90 -2.07 -5.74
C ALA A 196 -20.93 -1.36 -6.63
N SER A 197 -21.72 -0.44 -6.07
CA SER A 197 -22.71 0.32 -6.81
C SER A 197 -22.03 1.27 -7.80
N PRO A 198 -22.33 1.23 -9.10
CA PRO A 198 -21.82 2.21 -10.04
C PRO A 198 -22.37 3.58 -9.66
N SER A 199 -21.47 4.56 -9.46
CA SER A 199 -21.86 5.95 -9.33
C SER A 199 -22.53 6.38 -10.64
N ASN A 200 -23.86 6.47 -10.64
CA ASN A 200 -24.62 7.11 -11.72
C ASN A 200 -24.22 8.59 -11.75
N GLY A 201 -23.17 8.89 -12.52
CA GLY A 201 -22.77 10.25 -12.83
C GLY A 201 -23.69 10.80 -13.91
N THR A 202 -24.85 11.32 -13.52
CA THR A 202 -25.48 12.41 -14.26
C THR A 202 -24.80 13.71 -13.80
N ILE A 203 -23.99 14.28 -14.68
CA ILE A 203 -23.74 15.72 -14.71
C ILE A 203 -24.98 16.36 -15.36
#